data_AF-A0A662HGW9-F1
#
_entry.id   AF-A0A662HGW9-F1
#
_cell.length_a   1.000
_cell.length_b   1.000
_cell.length_c   1.000
_cell.angle_alpha   90.00
_cell.angle_beta   90.00
_cell.angle_gamma   90.00
#
_symmetry.space_group_name_H-M   'P 1'
#
loop_
_entity.id
_entity.type
_entity.pdbx_description
1 polymer ?
#
loop_
_entity_poly.entity_id
_entity_poly.type
_entity_poly.pdbx_seq_one_letter_code
_entity_poly.pdbx_strand_id
1 'polypeptide(L)'
;MSRITVACVVLLVLLALSIFLLISIKSELDRIGMEYRILLSKYHKLESSYTTLREGYSKLLSTLNNLTHSYEEIRVKYNELYEEYLSLLNSYNELVLNNTYLRRRIHELEIENSDLLLKLTYLEKQTLYRDPTYRELMEFLEEDTTDEKEYIKGKYTCEHFAADLNNNAERRGIRCAFVILHFKSGYAHVIVAFKTIDKGMVFIEPQTDDVVKVGIGVRYFRDNNFEFPGYDDTIVEIVVVW
;
A
#
# COMPACT_ATOMS: atom_id res chain seq x y z
N MET A 1 147.76 10.86 9.92
CA MET A 1 146.77 9.79 9.61
C MET A 1 147.17 9.10 8.31
N SER A 2 147.14 7.76 8.24
CA SER A 2 147.46 7.02 7.01
C SER A 2 146.31 7.12 6.00
N ARG A 3 146.57 7.08 4.68
CA ARG A 3 145.50 7.10 3.65
C ARG A 3 144.43 6.02 3.87
N ILE A 4 144.82 4.90 4.48
CA ILE A 4 143.94 3.79 4.87
C ILE A 4 142.98 4.22 5.99
N THR A 5 143.45 4.94 7.01
CA THR A 5 142.59 5.45 8.10
C THR A 5 141.49 6.41 7.60
N VAL A 6 141.78 7.27 6.61
CA VAL A 6 140.78 8.17 6.01
C VAL A 6 139.72 7.39 5.22
N ALA A 7 140.14 6.43 4.40
CA ALA A 7 139.23 5.58 3.64
C ALA A 7 138.31 4.75 4.54
N CYS A 8 138.84 4.19 5.64
CA CYS A 8 138.03 3.46 6.63
C CYS A 8 136.99 4.36 7.31
N VAL A 9 137.33 5.60 7.67
CA VAL A 9 136.38 6.55 8.28
C VAL A 9 135.27 6.93 7.30
N VAL A 10 135.60 7.22 6.04
CA VAL A 10 134.60 7.53 5.01
C VAL A 10 133.66 6.35 4.77
N LEU A 11 134.18 5.12 4.72
CA LEU A 11 133.38 3.91 4.50
C LEU A 11 132.46 3.61 5.69
N LEU A 12 132.92 3.87 6.92
CA LEU A 12 132.09 3.78 8.12
C LEU A 12 130.96 4.83 8.14
N VAL A 13 131.25 6.07 7.73
CA VAL A 13 130.23 7.12 7.61
C VAL A 13 129.19 6.77 6.55
N LEU A 14 129.62 6.27 5.38
CA LEU A 14 128.70 5.81 4.34
C LEU A 14 127.84 4.62 4.79
N LEU A 15 128.42 3.70 5.56
CA LEU A 15 127.70 2.56 6.13
C LEU A 15 126.71 3.00 7.22
N ALA A 16 127.07 3.98 8.06
CA ALA A 16 126.16 4.56 9.04
C ALA A 16 124.98 5.30 8.36
N LEU A 17 125.25 6.05 7.29
CA LEU A 17 124.23 6.72 6.48
C LEU A 17 123.29 5.73 5.79
N SER A 18 123.81 4.64 5.22
CA SER A 18 122.99 3.62 4.56
C SER A 18 122.12 2.85 5.56
N ILE A 19 122.64 2.53 6.75
CA ILE A 19 121.87 1.93 7.85
C ILE A 19 120.77 2.89 8.32
N PHE A 20 121.08 4.18 8.50
CA PHE A 20 120.07 5.19 8.87
C PHE A 20 118.96 5.30 7.83
N LEU A 21 119.31 5.35 6.54
CA LEU A 21 118.34 5.38 5.44
C LEU A 21 117.46 4.12 5.43
N LEU A 22 118.06 2.93 5.62
CA LEU A 22 117.32 1.66 5.73
C LEU A 22 116.34 1.65 6.90
N ILE A 23 116.74 2.16 8.06
CA ILE A 23 115.87 2.31 9.24
C ILE A 23 114.72 3.27 8.95
N SER A 24 115.02 4.42 8.32
CA SER A 24 114.01 5.40 7.94
C SER A 24 112.99 4.82 6.93
N ILE A 25 113.46 4.13 5.89
CA ILE A 25 112.59 3.47 4.91
C ILE A 25 111.74 2.38 5.57
N LYS A 26 112.31 1.58 6.48
CA LYS A 26 111.56 0.56 7.22
C LYS A 26 110.46 1.18 8.07
N SER A 27 110.75 2.28 8.78
CA SER A 27 109.76 3.00 9.58
C SER A 27 108.62 3.56 8.73
N GLU A 28 108.93 4.10 7.55
CA GLU A 28 107.92 4.57 6.59
C GLU A 28 107.07 3.42 6.04
N LEU A 29 107.70 2.29 5.72
CA LEU A 29 107.00 1.07 5.29
C LEU A 29 106.06 0.54 6.38
N ASP A 30 106.50 0.54 7.64
CA ASP A 30 105.69 0.14 8.78
C ASP A 30 104.51 1.10 9.00
N ARG A 31 104.72 2.42 8.83
CA ARG A 31 103.65 3.44 8.91
C ARG A 31 102.61 3.22 7.83
N ILE A 32 103.03 3.09 6.57
CA ILE A 32 102.14 2.84 5.42
C ILE A 32 101.38 1.51 5.62
N GLY A 33 102.05 0.47 6.14
CA GLY A 33 101.41 -0.80 6.48
C GLY A 33 100.32 -0.67 7.55
N MET A 34 100.51 0.18 8.55
CA MET A 34 99.47 0.49 9.54
C MET A 34 98.30 1.28 8.94
N GLU A 35 98.58 2.30 8.14
CA GLU A 35 97.56 3.09 7.45
C GLU A 35 96.71 2.22 6.52
N TYR A 36 97.36 1.32 5.76
CA TYR A 36 96.67 0.34 4.91
C TYR A 36 95.74 -0.57 5.71
N ARG A 37 96.20 -1.10 6.86
CA ARG A 37 95.35 -1.95 7.73
C ARG A 37 94.15 -1.19 8.29
N ILE A 38 94.32 0.09 8.66
CA ILE A 38 93.22 0.94 9.12
C ILE A 38 92.22 1.19 7.99
N LEU A 39 92.71 1.51 6.79
CA LEU A 39 91.86 1.75 5.63
C LEU A 39 91.08 0.49 5.23
N LEU A 40 91.74 -0.67 5.23
CA LEU A 40 91.10 -1.96 4.96
C LEU A 40 90.00 -2.28 5.97
N SER A 41 90.23 -1.99 7.26
CA SER A 41 89.19 -2.15 8.29
C SER A 41 88.00 -1.20 8.07
N LYS A 42 88.26 0.05 7.69
CA LYS A 42 87.19 1.02 7.35
C LYS A 42 86.40 0.56 6.12
N TYR A 43 87.08 0.02 5.11
CA TYR A 43 86.45 -0.54 3.92
C TYR A 43 85.46 -1.66 4.27
N HIS A 44 85.87 -2.65 5.07
CA HIS A 44 84.97 -3.75 5.46
C HIS A 44 83.79 -3.28 6.31
N LYS A 45 83.98 -2.28 7.17
CA LYS A 45 82.86 -1.67 7.93
C LYS A 45 81.85 -1.00 6.99
N LEU A 46 82.33 -0.27 5.99
CA LEU A 46 81.47 0.36 4.98
C LEU A 46 80.75 -0.68 4.13
N GLU A 47 81.44 -1.73 3.70
CA GLU A 47 80.87 -2.86 2.95
C GLU A 47 79.73 -3.53 3.73
N SER A 48 79.95 -3.83 5.01
CA SER A 48 78.90 -4.40 5.88
C SER A 48 77.72 -3.45 6.12
N SER A 49 77.97 -2.13 6.17
CA SER A 49 76.90 -1.14 6.28
C SER A 49 76.08 -1.07 5.00
N TYR A 50 76.75 -1.14 3.85
CA TYR A 50 76.10 -1.16 2.54
C TYR A 50 75.22 -2.39 2.35
N THR A 51 75.70 -3.60 2.71
CA THR A 51 74.89 -4.82 2.62
C THR A 51 73.66 -4.74 3.52
N THR A 52 73.80 -4.26 4.75
CA THR A 52 72.68 -4.06 5.68
C THR A 52 71.65 -3.08 5.11
N LEU A 53 72.09 -1.96 4.54
CA LEU A 53 71.20 -0.97 3.94
C LEU A 53 70.45 -1.55 2.73
N ARG A 54 71.15 -2.31 1.88
CA ARG A 54 70.58 -2.97 0.71
C ARG A 54 69.50 -3.98 1.10
N GLU A 55 69.73 -4.77 2.15
CA GLU A 55 68.72 -5.69 2.70
C GLU A 55 67.51 -4.93 3.26
N GLY A 56 67.75 -3.82 3.97
CA GLY A 56 66.69 -2.94 4.46
C GLY A 56 65.82 -2.38 3.33
N TYR A 57 66.47 -1.91 2.25
CA TYR A 57 65.77 -1.44 1.06
C TYR A 57 64.92 -2.53 0.41
N SER A 58 65.44 -3.75 0.28
CA SER A 58 64.69 -4.88 -0.28
C SER A 58 63.46 -5.24 0.55
N LYS A 59 63.56 -5.18 1.88
CA LYS A 59 62.42 -5.40 2.79
C LYS A 59 61.37 -4.32 2.62
N LEU A 60 61.79 -3.05 2.59
CA LEU A 60 60.88 -1.91 2.41
C LEU A 60 60.13 -2.00 1.07
N LEU A 61 60.83 -2.38 0.00
CA LEU A 61 60.22 -2.57 -1.33
C LEU A 61 59.14 -3.67 -1.31
N SER A 62 59.41 -4.79 -0.62
CA SER A 62 58.42 -5.86 -0.45
C SER A 62 57.19 -5.39 0.33
N THR A 63 57.40 -4.67 1.44
CA THR A 63 56.30 -4.08 2.22
C THR A 63 55.46 -3.11 1.39
N LEU A 64 56.10 -2.26 0.58
CA LEU A 64 55.42 -1.32 -0.30
C LEU A 64 54.53 -2.06 -1.31
N ASN A 65 55.06 -3.09 -1.97
CA ASN A 65 54.30 -3.88 -2.94
C ASN A 65 53.08 -4.56 -2.29
N ASN A 66 53.25 -5.13 -1.10
CA ASN A 66 52.15 -5.74 -0.37
C ASN A 66 51.07 -4.71 0.01
N LEU A 67 51.47 -3.53 0.47
CA LEU A 67 50.54 -2.45 0.81
C LEU A 67 49.78 -1.95 -0.42
N THR A 68 50.46 -1.80 -1.56
CA THR A 68 49.83 -1.46 -2.84
C THR A 68 48.78 -2.50 -3.23
N HIS A 69 49.09 -3.79 -3.07
CA HIS A 69 48.13 -4.85 -3.37
C HIS A 69 46.89 -4.79 -2.44
N SER A 70 47.10 -4.67 -1.13
CA SER A 70 46.00 -4.54 -0.17
C SER A 70 45.14 -3.29 -0.42
N TYR A 71 45.75 -2.18 -0.85
CA TYR A 71 45.03 -0.98 -1.22
C TYR A 71 44.09 -1.21 -2.42
N GLU A 72 44.59 -1.86 -3.48
CA GLU A 72 43.76 -2.16 -4.66
C GLU A 72 42.62 -3.12 -4.33
N GLU A 73 42.86 -4.13 -3.50
CA GLU A 73 41.79 -5.05 -3.04
C GLU A 73 40.67 -4.30 -2.30
N ILE A 74 41.03 -3.41 -1.38
CA ILE A 74 40.06 -2.61 -0.63
C ILE A 74 39.30 -1.67 -1.57
N ARG A 75 40.01 -1.05 -2.52
CA ARG A 75 39.41 -0.14 -3.52
C ARG A 75 38.37 -0.85 -4.38
N VAL A 76 38.64 -2.08 -4.82
CA VAL A 76 37.67 -2.88 -5.58
C VAL A 76 36.43 -3.18 -4.74
N LYS A 77 36.61 -3.70 -3.51
CA LYS A 77 35.49 -3.98 -2.59
C LYS A 77 34.64 -2.75 -2.28
N TYR A 78 35.29 -1.59 -2.14
CA TYR A 78 34.59 -0.32 -1.94
C TYR A 78 33.70 0.03 -3.13
N ASN A 79 34.20 -0.11 -4.35
CA ASN A 79 33.42 0.17 -5.56
C ASN A 79 32.24 -0.80 -5.70
N GLU A 80 32.45 -2.09 -5.43
CA GLU A 80 31.37 -3.09 -5.45
C GLU A 80 30.26 -2.73 -4.46
N LEU A 81 30.63 -2.43 -3.20
CA LEU A 81 29.67 -2.03 -2.17
C LEU A 81 28.92 -0.74 -2.53
N TYR A 82 29.60 0.21 -3.19
CA TYR A 82 28.99 1.46 -3.63
C TYR A 82 27.92 1.22 -4.71
N GLU A 83 28.17 0.34 -5.67
CA GLU A 83 27.19 -0.03 -6.69
C GLU A 83 25.99 -0.78 -6.09
N GLU A 84 26.23 -1.68 -5.12
CA GLU A 84 25.15 -2.35 -4.37
C GLU A 84 24.28 -1.34 -3.61
N TYR A 85 24.89 -0.34 -2.98
CA TYR A 85 24.17 0.74 -2.31
C TYR A 85 23.28 1.53 -3.27
N LEU A 86 23.77 1.88 -4.48
CA LEU A 86 22.98 2.59 -5.48
C LEU A 86 21.80 1.75 -5.98
N SER A 87 22.01 0.45 -6.20
CA SER A 87 20.95 -0.48 -6.58
C SER A 87 19.85 -0.58 -5.50
N LEU A 88 20.26 -0.67 -4.23
CA LEU A 88 19.33 -0.69 -3.09
C LEU A 88 18.56 0.63 -2.96
N LEU A 89 19.22 1.77 -3.16
CA LEU A 89 18.58 3.09 -3.13
C LEU A 89 17.50 3.21 -4.20
N ASN A 90 17.76 2.73 -5.42
CA ASN A 90 16.78 2.71 -6.50
C ASN A 90 15.58 1.83 -6.15
N SER A 91 15.83 0.62 -5.65
CA SER A 91 14.77 -0.32 -5.23
C SER A 91 13.90 0.27 -4.11
N TYR A 92 14.52 0.97 -3.16
CA TYR A 92 13.81 1.67 -2.09
C TYR A 92 12.89 2.77 -2.65
N ASN A 93 13.39 3.59 -3.58
CA ASN A 93 12.60 4.66 -4.18
C ASN A 93 11.40 4.12 -4.97
N GLU A 94 11.58 3.04 -5.73
CA GLU A 94 10.48 2.36 -6.43
C GLU A 94 9.43 1.82 -5.46
N LEU A 95 9.87 1.19 -4.35
CA LEU A 95 8.97 0.68 -3.32
C LEU A 95 8.15 1.80 -2.67
N VAL A 96 8.76 2.97 -2.43
CA VAL A 96 8.07 4.15 -1.91
C VAL A 96 6.99 4.62 -2.89
N LEU A 97 7.32 4.74 -4.19
CA LEU A 97 6.35 5.13 -5.21
C LEU A 97 5.17 4.15 -5.27
N ASN A 98 5.45 2.85 -5.29
CA ASN A 98 4.41 1.81 -5.31
C ASN A 98 3.51 1.86 -4.08
N ASN A 99 4.08 2.07 -2.89
CA ASN A 99 3.30 2.25 -1.66
C ASN A 99 2.40 3.48 -1.71
N THR A 100 2.88 4.60 -2.24
CA THR A 100 2.04 5.80 -2.37
C THR A 100 0.88 5.59 -3.35
N TYR A 101 1.13 4.88 -4.46
CA TYR A 101 0.09 4.52 -5.42
C TYR A 101 -0.98 3.61 -4.80
N LEU A 102 -0.57 2.54 -4.12
CA LEU A 102 -1.50 1.60 -3.47
C LEU A 102 -2.35 2.28 -2.40
N ARG A 103 -1.76 3.19 -1.60
CA ARG A 103 -2.51 3.98 -0.62
C ARG A 103 -3.61 4.82 -1.26
N ARG A 104 -3.31 5.46 -2.40
CA ARG A 104 -4.33 6.23 -3.15
C ARG A 104 -5.43 5.31 -3.66
N ARG A 105 -5.08 4.16 -4.24
CA ARG A 105 -6.06 3.21 -4.79
C ARG A 105 -6.98 2.65 -3.72
N ILE A 106 -6.46 2.34 -2.53
CA ILE A 106 -7.26 1.91 -1.38
C ILE A 106 -8.28 2.97 -1.01
N HIS A 107 -7.85 4.24 -0.90
CA HIS A 107 -8.75 5.34 -0.55
C HIS A 107 -9.87 5.54 -1.58
N GLU A 108 -9.56 5.44 -2.88
CA GLU A 108 -10.57 5.50 -3.95
C GLU A 108 -11.60 4.38 -3.84
N LEU A 109 -11.14 3.14 -3.58
CA LEU A 109 -12.02 1.98 -3.42
C LEU A 109 -12.89 2.07 -2.17
N GLU A 110 -12.38 2.65 -1.08
CA GLU A 110 -13.16 2.92 0.14
C GLU A 110 -14.30 3.89 -0.16
N ILE A 111 -14.05 4.95 -0.92
CA ILE A 111 -15.08 5.91 -1.36
C ILE A 111 -16.13 5.22 -2.25
N GLU A 112 -15.69 4.46 -3.25
CA GLU A 112 -16.58 3.75 -4.17
C GLU A 112 -17.46 2.73 -3.41
N ASN A 113 -16.89 1.97 -2.48
CA ASN A 113 -17.63 1.04 -1.64
C ASN A 113 -18.67 1.76 -0.77
N SER A 114 -18.34 2.93 -0.23
CA SER A 114 -19.29 3.72 0.55
C SER A 114 -20.47 4.21 -0.29
N ASP A 115 -20.23 4.62 -1.54
CA ASP A 115 -21.30 5.05 -2.47
C ASP A 115 -22.18 3.86 -2.90
N LEU A 116 -21.58 2.70 -3.17
CA LEU A 116 -22.32 1.47 -3.47
C LEU A 116 -23.19 1.02 -2.31
N LEU A 117 -22.69 1.09 -1.07
CA LEU A 117 -23.48 0.79 0.13
C LEU A 117 -24.70 1.71 0.24
N LEU A 118 -24.53 3.01 0.00
CA LEU A 118 -25.65 3.95 0.03
C LEU A 118 -26.71 3.60 -1.03
N LYS A 119 -26.28 3.24 -2.24
CA LYS A 119 -27.17 2.80 -3.32
C LYS A 119 -27.90 1.51 -2.96
N LEU A 120 -27.21 0.53 -2.38
CA LEU A 120 -27.82 -0.72 -1.93
C LEU A 120 -28.89 -0.48 -0.88
N THR A 121 -28.60 0.33 0.15
CA THR A 121 -29.59 0.68 1.18
C THR A 121 -30.81 1.37 0.59
N TYR A 122 -30.62 2.25 -0.40
CA TYR A 122 -31.74 2.90 -1.09
C TYR A 122 -32.60 1.90 -1.87
N LEU A 123 -31.97 0.96 -2.57
CA LEU A 123 -32.67 -0.09 -3.34
C LEU A 123 -33.38 -1.08 -2.42
N GLU A 124 -32.76 -1.52 -1.34
CA GLU A 124 -33.38 -2.41 -0.33
C GLU A 124 -34.68 -1.79 0.21
N LYS A 125 -34.67 -0.49 0.48
CA LYS A 125 -35.86 0.25 0.90
C LYS A 125 -36.97 0.25 -0.17
N GLN A 126 -36.62 0.30 -1.45
CA GLN A 126 -37.60 0.20 -2.54
C GLN A 126 -38.15 -1.22 -2.72
N THR A 127 -37.35 -2.26 -2.40
CA THR A 127 -37.76 -3.66 -2.54
C THR A 127 -38.56 -4.21 -1.35
N LEU A 128 -38.77 -3.42 -0.29
CA LEU A 128 -39.47 -3.85 0.93
C LEU A 128 -40.95 -4.22 0.66
N TYR A 129 -41.56 -3.60 -0.35
CA TYR A 129 -42.94 -3.86 -0.75
C TYR A 129 -42.99 -4.28 -2.22
N ARG A 130 -43.53 -5.46 -2.48
CA ARG A 130 -43.65 -6.02 -3.84
C ARG A 130 -45.10 -5.99 -4.32
N ASP A 131 -45.26 -5.78 -5.61
CA ASP A 131 -46.52 -6.01 -6.32
C ASP A 131 -46.81 -7.55 -6.27
N PRO A 132 -47.96 -8.01 -5.75
CA PRO A 132 -48.28 -9.44 -5.67
C PRO A 132 -48.69 -10.00 -7.05
N THR A 133 -48.71 -11.31 -7.23
CA THR A 133 -49.57 -11.93 -8.26
C THR A 133 -51.04 -11.83 -7.83
N TYR A 134 -51.97 -11.92 -8.77
CA TYR A 134 -53.39 -11.98 -8.43
C TYR A 134 -53.70 -13.14 -7.48
N ARG A 135 -53.06 -14.30 -7.67
CA ARG A 135 -53.25 -15.45 -6.78
C ARG A 135 -52.80 -15.14 -5.35
N GLU A 136 -51.60 -14.58 -5.18
CA GLU A 136 -51.08 -14.19 -3.86
C GLU A 136 -51.95 -13.11 -3.19
N LEU A 137 -52.54 -12.19 -3.97
CA LEU A 137 -53.51 -11.23 -3.46
C LEU A 137 -54.73 -11.95 -2.88
N MET A 138 -55.31 -12.91 -3.61
CA MET A 138 -56.48 -13.65 -3.12
C MET A 138 -56.12 -14.51 -1.89
N GLU A 139 -54.96 -15.16 -1.87
CA GLU A 139 -54.44 -15.90 -0.71
C GLU A 139 -54.24 -14.97 0.51
N PHE A 140 -53.79 -13.74 0.28
CA PHE A 140 -53.68 -12.73 1.34
C PHE A 140 -55.06 -12.35 1.90
N LEU A 141 -56.05 -12.07 1.06
CA LEU A 141 -57.39 -11.69 1.49
C LEU A 141 -58.06 -12.83 2.26
N GLU A 142 -57.91 -14.08 1.82
CA GLU A 142 -58.47 -15.26 2.51
C GLU A 142 -57.92 -15.44 3.94
N GLU A 143 -56.70 -14.97 4.21
CA GLU A 143 -56.08 -15.03 5.55
C GLU A 143 -56.27 -13.75 6.37
N ASP A 144 -56.64 -12.65 5.73
CA ASP A 144 -56.92 -11.38 6.40
C ASP A 144 -58.30 -11.47 7.09
N THR A 145 -58.50 -10.74 8.18
CA THR A 145 -59.77 -10.75 8.92
C THR A 145 -60.37 -9.36 9.05
N THR A 146 -60.01 -8.45 8.14
CA THR A 146 -60.52 -7.07 8.16
C THR A 146 -62.00 -7.02 7.83
N ASP A 147 -62.47 -7.84 6.90
CA ASP A 147 -63.87 -8.01 6.50
C ASP A 147 -64.75 -8.58 7.63
N GLU A 148 -64.18 -9.40 8.53
CA GLU A 148 -64.89 -9.96 9.69
C GLU A 148 -65.29 -8.90 10.75
N LYS A 149 -64.78 -7.67 10.65
CA LYS A 149 -65.04 -6.60 11.62
C LYS A 149 -66.41 -5.94 11.40
N GLU A 150 -67.04 -5.51 12.49
CA GLU A 150 -68.32 -4.81 12.42
C GLU A 150 -68.13 -3.34 12.01
N TYR A 151 -68.93 -2.88 11.04
CA TYR A 151 -69.01 -1.46 10.70
C TYR A 151 -69.72 -0.67 11.80
N ILE A 152 -69.03 0.31 12.39
CA ILE A 152 -69.57 1.17 13.44
C ILE A 152 -69.58 2.62 12.97
N LYS A 153 -70.78 3.12 12.64
CA LYS A 153 -70.96 4.49 12.15
C LYS A 153 -70.30 5.52 13.07
N GLY A 154 -69.38 6.31 12.51
CA GLY A 154 -68.65 7.37 13.22
C GLY A 154 -67.52 6.90 14.15
N LYS A 155 -67.22 5.59 14.21
CA LYS A 155 -66.14 5.03 15.02
C LYS A 155 -65.22 4.08 14.25
N TYR A 156 -65.79 3.22 13.41
CA TYR A 156 -65.07 2.27 12.58
C TYR A 156 -65.76 2.20 11.22
N THR A 157 -65.24 2.98 10.29
CA THR A 157 -65.82 3.28 8.97
C THR A 157 -64.91 2.75 7.85
N CYS A 158 -65.30 2.93 6.59
CA CYS A 158 -64.52 2.48 5.42
C CYS A 158 -63.03 2.88 5.48
N GLU A 159 -62.71 4.08 5.96
CA GLU A 159 -61.32 4.54 6.18
C GLU A 159 -60.52 3.61 7.09
N HIS A 160 -61.15 3.08 8.14
CA HIS A 160 -60.51 2.19 9.11
C HIS A 160 -60.31 0.79 8.54
N PHE A 161 -61.31 0.25 7.83
CA PHE A 161 -61.16 -1.01 7.10
C PHE A 161 -60.03 -0.91 6.06
N ALA A 162 -60.01 0.14 5.24
CA ALA A 162 -58.98 0.34 4.23
C ALA A 162 -57.58 0.52 4.84
N ALA A 163 -57.48 1.20 5.99
CA ALA A 163 -56.21 1.36 6.71
C ALA A 163 -55.72 0.03 7.28
N ASP A 164 -56.61 -0.76 7.89
CA ASP A 164 -56.25 -2.07 8.47
C ASP A 164 -55.80 -3.05 7.37
N LEU A 165 -56.53 -3.14 6.26
CA LEU A 165 -56.13 -4.00 5.14
C LEU A 165 -54.78 -3.55 4.53
N ASN A 166 -54.54 -2.24 4.36
CA ASN A 166 -53.24 -1.72 3.93
C ASN A 166 -52.12 -2.12 4.90
N ASN A 167 -52.29 -1.87 6.21
CA ASN A 167 -51.30 -2.21 7.22
C ASN A 167 -51.01 -3.71 7.28
N ASN A 168 -52.02 -4.56 7.06
CA ASN A 168 -51.86 -6.01 7.03
C ASN A 168 -51.08 -6.47 5.79
N ALA A 169 -51.37 -5.89 4.62
CA ALA A 169 -50.61 -6.13 3.40
C ALA A 169 -49.15 -5.67 3.54
N GLU A 170 -48.91 -4.48 4.08
CA GLU A 170 -47.56 -3.96 4.33
C GLU A 170 -46.75 -4.86 5.27
N ARG A 171 -47.36 -5.41 6.33
CA ARG A 171 -46.69 -6.37 7.23
C ARG A 171 -46.26 -7.66 6.51
N ARG A 172 -46.87 -7.98 5.38
CA ARG A 172 -46.51 -9.10 4.50
C ARG A 172 -45.57 -8.69 3.35
N GLY A 173 -45.13 -7.43 3.33
CA GLY A 173 -44.32 -6.87 2.24
C GLY A 173 -45.09 -6.77 0.93
N ILE A 174 -46.43 -6.73 0.96
CA ILE A 174 -47.28 -6.56 -0.21
C ILE A 174 -47.55 -5.07 -0.39
N ARG A 175 -47.26 -4.55 -1.58
CA ARG A 175 -47.55 -3.16 -1.93
C ARG A 175 -49.04 -2.99 -2.23
N CYS A 176 -49.66 -2.05 -1.56
CA CYS A 176 -51.05 -1.66 -1.73
C CYS A 176 -51.18 -0.13 -1.75
N ALA A 177 -52.37 0.35 -2.11
CA ALA A 177 -52.70 1.76 -2.15
C ALA A 177 -54.02 2.02 -1.43
N PHE A 178 -54.09 3.14 -0.74
CA PHE A 178 -55.32 3.69 -0.18
C PHE A 178 -56.04 4.49 -1.27
N VAL A 179 -57.30 4.15 -1.56
CA VAL A 179 -58.06 4.74 -2.66
C VAL A 179 -59.29 5.46 -2.14
N ILE A 180 -59.39 6.75 -2.43
CA ILE A 180 -60.54 7.59 -2.09
C ILE A 180 -61.37 7.79 -3.36
N LEU A 181 -62.63 7.40 -3.29
CA LEU A 181 -63.64 7.59 -4.32
C LEU A 181 -64.54 8.76 -3.92
N HIS A 182 -64.57 9.83 -4.72
CA HIS A 182 -65.56 10.89 -4.52
C HIS A 182 -66.75 10.66 -5.44
N PHE A 183 -67.95 10.73 -4.86
CA PHE A 183 -69.20 10.55 -5.58
C PHE A 183 -69.84 11.89 -5.95
N LYS A 184 -70.65 11.88 -7.00
CA LYS A 184 -71.39 13.07 -7.47
C LYS A 184 -72.30 13.69 -6.41
N SER A 185 -72.80 12.88 -5.47
CA SER A 185 -73.59 13.34 -4.31
C SER A 185 -72.80 14.17 -3.29
N GLY A 186 -71.47 14.19 -3.36
CA GLY A 186 -70.57 14.84 -2.40
C GLY A 186 -70.09 13.92 -1.27
N TYR A 187 -70.60 12.69 -1.19
CA TYR A 187 -70.05 11.65 -0.31
C TYR A 187 -68.74 11.08 -0.87
N ALA A 188 -67.95 10.47 0.02
CA ALA A 188 -66.74 9.75 -0.34
C ALA A 188 -66.77 8.33 0.23
N HIS A 189 -66.08 7.41 -0.44
CA HIS A 189 -65.85 6.04 0.02
C HIS A 189 -64.38 5.69 -0.11
N VAL A 190 -63.89 4.81 0.74
CA VAL A 190 -62.48 4.42 0.77
C VAL A 190 -62.35 2.92 0.60
N ILE A 191 -61.48 2.53 -0.33
CA ILE A 191 -61.16 1.15 -0.65
C ILE A 191 -59.65 0.95 -0.78
N VAL A 192 -59.20 -0.27 -1.09
CA VAL A 192 -57.78 -0.58 -1.28
C VAL A 192 -57.52 -1.02 -2.71
N ALA A 193 -56.38 -0.63 -3.28
CA ALA A 193 -55.94 -1.14 -4.57
C ALA A 193 -54.61 -1.86 -4.47
N PHE A 194 -54.47 -2.91 -5.26
CA PHE A 194 -53.25 -3.69 -5.39
C PHE A 194 -52.85 -3.70 -6.87
N LYS A 195 -51.60 -3.31 -7.15
CA LYS A 195 -51.04 -3.52 -8.47
C LYS A 195 -50.53 -4.95 -8.55
N THR A 196 -51.23 -5.80 -9.27
CA THR A 196 -50.78 -7.16 -9.53
C THR A 196 -49.83 -7.22 -10.73
N ILE A 197 -48.86 -8.12 -10.68
CA ILE A 197 -47.87 -8.26 -11.77
C ILE A 197 -48.45 -8.93 -13.02
N ASP A 198 -49.57 -9.63 -12.91
CA ASP A 198 -50.16 -10.48 -13.96
C ASP A 198 -51.59 -10.07 -14.38
N LYS A 199 -52.32 -9.26 -13.60
CA LYS A 199 -53.67 -8.76 -13.96
C LYS A 199 -53.82 -7.23 -13.90
N GLY A 200 -52.75 -6.49 -13.63
CA GLY A 200 -52.79 -5.04 -13.49
C GLY A 200 -53.43 -4.60 -12.17
N MET A 201 -54.10 -3.45 -12.17
CA MET A 201 -54.69 -2.89 -10.94
C MET A 201 -55.97 -3.66 -10.55
N VAL A 202 -56.05 -4.04 -9.28
CA VAL A 202 -57.21 -4.70 -8.67
C VAL A 202 -57.68 -3.84 -7.51
N PHE A 203 -58.98 -3.56 -7.45
CA PHE A 203 -59.59 -2.78 -6.37
C PHE A 203 -60.40 -3.72 -5.49
N ILE A 204 -60.22 -3.61 -4.18
CA ILE A 204 -60.81 -4.47 -3.16
C ILE A 204 -61.66 -3.62 -2.23
N GLU A 205 -62.91 -4.03 -2.02
CA GLU A 205 -63.77 -3.51 -0.95
C GLU A 205 -63.33 -4.13 0.38
N PRO A 206 -62.64 -3.40 1.27
CA PRO A 206 -62.05 -4.00 2.48
C PRO A 206 -63.10 -4.42 3.52
N GLN A 207 -64.37 -4.06 3.33
CA GLN A 207 -65.46 -4.49 4.19
C GLN A 207 -66.03 -5.87 3.82
N THR A 208 -65.71 -6.39 2.61
CA THR A 208 -66.28 -7.65 2.10
C THR A 208 -65.31 -8.52 1.31
N ASP A 209 -64.06 -8.08 1.13
CA ASP A 209 -63.03 -8.66 0.26
C ASP A 209 -63.42 -8.80 -1.23
N ASP A 210 -64.49 -8.12 -1.64
CA ASP A 210 -64.95 -8.17 -3.02
C ASP A 210 -64.01 -7.41 -3.96
N VAL A 211 -63.71 -8.01 -5.11
CA VAL A 211 -63.06 -7.31 -6.22
C VAL A 211 -64.09 -6.40 -6.88
N VAL A 212 -63.87 -5.09 -6.82
CA VAL A 212 -64.81 -4.07 -7.28
C VAL A 212 -64.37 -3.36 -8.55
N LYS A 213 -65.34 -3.01 -9.39
CA LYS A 213 -65.19 -2.15 -10.55
C LYS A 213 -65.12 -0.71 -10.10
N VAL A 214 -64.06 -0.04 -10.53
CA VAL A 214 -63.79 1.37 -10.24
C VAL A 214 -63.45 2.08 -11.52
N GLY A 215 -64.06 3.25 -11.74
CA GLY A 215 -63.81 4.09 -12.91
C GLY A 215 -64.67 5.33 -12.87
N ILE A 216 -64.22 6.41 -13.50
CA ILE A 216 -65.01 7.64 -13.62
C ILE A 216 -66.32 7.33 -14.37
N GLY A 217 -67.45 7.73 -13.79
CA GLY A 217 -68.79 7.46 -14.31
C GLY A 217 -69.41 6.12 -13.90
N VAL A 218 -68.65 5.23 -13.24
CA VAL A 218 -69.19 4.00 -12.64
C VAL A 218 -70.06 4.37 -11.44
N ARG A 219 -71.23 3.71 -11.30
CA ARG A 219 -72.05 3.78 -10.08
C ARG A 219 -71.62 2.68 -9.14
N TYR A 220 -70.84 3.03 -8.13
CA TYR A 220 -70.07 2.09 -7.33
C TYR A 220 -70.92 0.94 -6.75
N PHE A 221 -72.00 1.22 -6.04
CA PHE A 221 -72.87 0.22 -5.44
C PHE A 221 -73.64 -0.56 -6.52
N ARG A 222 -74.25 0.13 -7.49
CA ARG A 222 -75.05 -0.52 -8.54
C ARG A 222 -74.22 -1.48 -9.40
N ASP A 223 -73.07 -1.02 -9.87
CA ASP A 223 -72.26 -1.74 -10.87
C ASP A 223 -71.40 -2.87 -10.25
N ASN A 224 -71.30 -2.87 -8.92
CA ASN A 224 -70.71 -3.92 -8.08
C ASN A 224 -71.74 -4.77 -7.31
N ASN A 225 -73.04 -4.62 -7.61
CA ASN A 225 -74.12 -5.40 -7.01
C ASN A 225 -74.30 -5.24 -5.49
N PHE A 226 -73.92 -4.09 -4.92
CA PHE A 226 -74.21 -3.73 -3.54
C PHE A 226 -75.59 -3.06 -3.40
N GLU A 227 -76.10 -3.03 -2.16
CA GLU A 227 -77.38 -2.38 -1.87
C GLU A 227 -77.32 -0.87 -2.17
N PHE A 228 -78.38 -0.34 -2.78
CA PHE A 228 -78.41 1.07 -3.17
C PHE A 228 -78.31 1.98 -1.93
N PRO A 229 -77.33 2.92 -1.88
CA PRO A 229 -77.01 3.62 -0.65
C PRO A 229 -77.93 4.84 -0.37
N GLY A 230 -78.92 5.09 -1.23
CA GLY A 230 -79.86 6.21 -1.08
C GLY A 230 -79.41 7.53 -1.71
N TYR A 231 -78.28 7.56 -2.42
CA TYR A 231 -77.73 8.75 -3.08
C TYR A 231 -77.05 8.40 -4.42
N ASP A 232 -76.71 9.43 -5.22
CA ASP A 232 -75.96 9.26 -6.47
C ASP A 232 -74.48 8.95 -6.17
N ASP A 233 -74.12 7.70 -6.36
CA ASP A 233 -72.81 7.09 -6.12
C ASP A 233 -71.96 7.01 -7.39
N THR A 234 -72.30 7.81 -8.41
CA THR A 234 -71.46 7.94 -9.61
C THR A 234 -70.10 8.50 -9.21
N ILE A 235 -69.03 7.74 -9.45
CA ILE A 235 -67.64 8.15 -9.17
C ILE A 235 -67.25 9.30 -10.10
N VAL A 236 -66.84 10.43 -9.52
CA VAL A 236 -66.41 11.63 -10.25
C VAL A 236 -64.92 11.93 -10.09
N GLU A 237 -64.27 11.37 -9.06
CA GLU A 237 -62.83 11.49 -8.83
C GLU A 237 -62.33 10.24 -8.09
N ILE A 238 -61.10 9.84 -8.42
CA ILE A 238 -60.39 8.72 -7.81
C ILE A 238 -59.02 9.23 -7.39
N VAL A 239 -58.73 9.20 -6.09
CA VAL A 239 -57.42 9.54 -5.53
C VAL A 239 -56.74 8.26 -5.08
N VAL A 240 -55.53 8.00 -5.56
CA VAL A 240 -54.74 6.79 -5.22
C VAL A 240 -53.48 7.21 -4.46
N VAL A 241 -53.29 6.69 -3.26
CA VAL A 241 -52.16 6.98 -2.37
C VAL A 241 -51.37 5.69 -2.14
N TRP A 242 -50.08 5.68 -2.52
CA TRP A 242 -49.14 4.56 -2.37
C TRP A 242 -48.22 4.73 -1.16
#